data_AF-A0A6I7PZR4-F1
#
_entry.id   AF-A0A6I7PZR4-F1
#
_cell.length_a   1.000
_cell.length_b   1.000
_cell.length_c   1.000
_cell.angle_alpha   90.00
_cell.angle_beta   90.00
_cell.angle_gamma   90.00
#
_symmetry.space_group_name_H-M   'P 1'
#
loop_
_entity.id
_entity.type
_entity.pdbx_description
1 polymer ?
#
loop_
_entity_poly.entity_id
_entity_poly.type
_entity_poly.pdbx_seq_one_letter_code
_entity_poly.pdbx_strand_id
1 'polypeptide(L)' 'MRIDGKFGFWFLLLFGLTLTAMSLIKNQEETESEDEVVFCTMDVKECPDGSFVSRDPSKNCEFFPCPEARDR' A
#
# COMPACT_ATOMS: atom_id res chain seq x y z
N MET A 1 -23.00 31.14 -26.59
CA MET A 1 -21.79 31.68 -25.95
C MET A 1 -20.74 31.93 -27.05
N ARG A 2 -20.52 33.18 -27.48
CA ARG A 2 -19.42 33.51 -28.39
C ARG A 2 -18.17 33.59 -27.54
N ILE A 3 -17.27 32.62 -27.67
CA ILE A 3 -15.97 32.66 -27.01
C ILE A 3 -15.11 33.61 -27.82
N ASP A 4 -14.87 34.82 -27.31
CA ASP A 4 -13.96 35.77 -27.93
C ASP A 4 -12.60 35.11 -28.14
N GLY A 5 -12.07 35.17 -29.38
CA GLY A 5 -10.89 34.43 -29.83
C GLY A 5 -9.58 34.70 -29.07
N LYS A 6 -9.60 35.63 -28.10
CA LYS A 6 -8.51 35.88 -27.15
C LYS A 6 -8.52 34.87 -25.99
N PHE A 7 -9.70 34.47 -25.51
CA PHE A 7 -9.88 33.52 -24.41
C PHE A 7 -9.68 32.09 -24.88
N GLY A 8 -10.16 31.74 -26.07
CA GLY A 8 -9.97 30.40 -26.65
C GLY A 8 -8.52 30.06 -26.97
N PHE A 9 -7.72 31.03 -27.41
CA PHE A 9 -6.30 30.81 -27.72
C PHE A 9 -5.46 30.62 -26.45
N TRP A 10 -5.74 31.42 -25.42
CA TRP A 10 -5.12 31.23 -24.10
C TRP A 10 -5.57 29.92 -23.44
N PHE A 11 -6.84 29.53 -23.57
CA PHE A 11 -7.32 28.25 -23.06
C PHE A 11 -6.70 27.06 -23.80
N LEU A 12 -6.54 27.10 -25.13
CA LEU A 12 -5.88 26.02 -25.88
C LEU A 12 -4.37 25.94 -25.62
N LEU A 13 -3.70 27.07 -25.42
CA LEU A 13 -2.28 27.09 -25.06
C LEU A 13 -2.05 26.67 -23.60
N LEU A 14 -2.89 27.12 -22.67
CA LEU A 14 -2.83 26.70 -21.28
C LEU A 14 -3.26 25.25 -21.12
N PHE A 15 -4.34 24.78 -21.75
CA PHE A 15 -4.71 23.35 -21.75
C PHE A 15 -3.64 22.50 -22.44
N GLY A 16 -3.06 22.93 -23.56
CA GLY A 16 -1.99 22.18 -24.22
C GLY A 16 -0.73 22.05 -23.37
N LEU A 17 -0.35 23.13 -22.66
CA LEU A 17 0.81 23.12 -21.76
C LEU A 17 0.52 22.40 -20.43
N THR A 18 -0.70 22.46 -19.91
CA THR A 18 -1.07 21.71 -18.70
C THR A 18 -1.31 20.23 -19.00
N LEU A 19 -1.81 19.86 -20.19
CA LEU A 19 -1.95 18.45 -20.60
C LEU A 19 -0.59 17.80 -20.88
N THR A 20 0.40 18.56 -21.37
CA THR A 20 1.77 18.05 -21.53
C THR A 20 2.49 17.93 -20.18
N ALA A 21 2.24 18.85 -19.23
CA ALA A 21 2.70 18.72 -17.84
C ALA A 21 1.96 17.61 -17.06
N MET A 22 0.68 17.34 -17.35
CA MET A 22 -0.08 16.23 -16.76
C MET A 22 0.49 14.86 -17.15
N SER A 23 1.26 14.76 -18.25
CA SER A 23 2.02 13.53 -18.56
C SER A 23 3.29 13.36 -17.71
N LEU A 24 3.77 14.41 -17.04
CA LEU A 24 4.90 14.32 -16.10
C LEU A 24 4.44 14.15 -14.65
N ILE A 25 3.21 14.53 -14.30
CA ILE A 25 2.55 14.13 -13.04
C ILE A 25 1.93 12.73 -13.21
N LYS A 26 2.75 11.77 -13.63
CA LYS A 26 2.44 10.34 -13.62
C LYS A 26 3.45 9.56 -12.78
N ASN A 27 4.18 10.26 -11.91
CA ASN A 27 5.35 9.70 -11.20
C ASN A 27 5.73 10.44 -9.90
N GLN A 28 4.74 10.86 -9.11
CA GLN A 28 4.91 11.01 -7.66
C GLN A 28 3.65 10.50 -6.97
N GLU A 29 3.40 9.22 -7.18
CA GLU A 29 3.30 8.32 -6.05
C GLU A 29 4.38 7.30 -6.44
N GLU A 30 5.66 7.61 -6.19
CA GLU A 30 6.27 7.08 -4.97
C GLU A 30 5.50 5.80 -4.62
N THR A 31 5.98 4.66 -5.10
CA THR A 31 6.31 3.57 -4.19
C THR A 31 6.65 4.09 -2.78
N GLU A 32 5.70 4.76 -2.10
CA GLU A 32 5.31 4.41 -0.76
C GLU A 32 5.20 2.91 -0.86
N SER A 33 6.18 2.25 -0.26
CA SER A 33 6.12 0.81 -0.05
C SER A 33 4.70 0.54 0.38
N GLU A 34 3.92 -0.06 -0.51
CA GLU A 34 2.73 -0.77 -0.12
C GLU A 34 3.29 -1.80 0.86
N ASP A 35 3.33 -1.44 2.14
CA ASP A 35 3.31 -2.38 3.22
C ASP A 35 2.00 -3.10 2.98
N GLU A 36 2.06 -4.13 2.13
CA GLU A 36 1.00 -5.09 1.90
C GLU A 36 0.64 -5.57 3.30
N VAL A 37 -0.39 -4.96 3.91
CA VAL A 37 -0.77 -5.28 5.27
C VAL A 37 -1.35 -6.67 5.20
N VAL A 38 -0.51 -7.68 5.46
CA VAL A 38 -0.91 -9.08 5.46
C VAL A 38 -1.79 -9.31 6.67
N PHE A 39 -3.10 -9.39 6.43
CA PHE A 39 -4.08 -9.72 7.45
C PHE A 39 -4.18 -11.24 7.62
N CYS A 40 -3.74 -11.73 8.77
CA CYS A 40 -3.94 -13.12 9.17
C CYS A 40 -5.17 -13.27 10.05
N THR A 41 -5.72 -14.47 10.09
CA THR A 41 -6.75 -14.84 11.06
C THR A 41 -6.19 -14.78 12.49
N MET A 42 -7.03 -14.43 13.47
CA MET A 42 -6.65 -14.26 14.88
C MET A 42 -6.73 -15.57 15.67
N ASP A 43 -6.50 -16.71 15.02
CA ASP A 43 -6.44 -18.01 15.68
C ASP A 43 -5.09 -18.23 16.37
N VAL A 44 -5.14 -19.03 17.43
CA VAL A 44 -3.99 -19.40 18.24
C VAL A 44 -3.82 -20.91 18.25
N LYS A 45 -2.57 -21.36 18.37
CA LYS A 45 -2.21 -22.75 18.54
C LYS A 45 -1.63 -22.95 19.93
N GLU A 46 -2.12 -23.96 20.64
CA GLU A 46 -1.55 -24.40 21.92
C GLU A 46 -0.26 -25.19 21.67
N CYS A 47 0.77 -24.86 22.44
CA CYS A 47 2.07 -25.51 22.43
C CYS A 47 2.15 -26.60 23.52
N PRO A 48 3.08 -27.56 23.42
CA PRO A 48 3.22 -28.65 24.40
C PRO A 48 3.51 -28.18 25.84
N ASP A 49 4.03 -26.96 26.01
CA ASP A 49 4.27 -26.31 27.30
C ASP A 49 3.02 -25.59 27.86
N GLY A 50 1.90 -25.61 27.12
CA GLY A 50 0.67 -24.90 27.46
C GLY A 50 0.67 -23.42 27.06
N SER A 51 1.72 -22.92 26.40
CA SER A 51 1.71 -21.57 25.84
C SER A 51 0.90 -21.49 24.54
N PHE A 52 0.59 -20.28 24.09
CA PHE A 52 -0.14 -20.04 22.84
C PHE A 52 0.69 -19.21 21.87
N VAL A 53 0.68 -19.61 20.60
CA VAL A 53 1.35 -18.90 19.51
C VAL A 53 0.34 -18.46 18.45
N SER A 54 0.52 -17.24 17.95
CA SER A 54 -0.28 -16.64 16.88
C SER A 54 0.33 -16.91 15.49
N ARG A 55 -0.32 -16.41 14.45
CA ARG A 55 0.20 -16.44 13.07
C ARG A 55 1.25 -15.35 12.80
N ASP A 56 2.22 -15.68 11.96
CA ASP A 56 3.29 -14.82 11.46
C ASP A 56 2.92 -14.27 10.07
N PRO A 57 2.58 -12.97 9.96
CA PRO A 57 2.26 -12.33 8.68
C PRO A 57 3.40 -12.37 7.67
N SER A 58 4.64 -12.50 8.15
CA SER A 58 5.84 -12.56 7.29
C SER A 58 6.06 -13.94 6.68
N LYS A 59 5.35 -14.97 7.16
CA LYS A 59 5.48 -16.37 6.72
C LYS A 59 4.15 -16.95 6.24
N ASN A 60 3.45 -16.23 5.37
CA ASN A 60 2.17 -16.70 4.82
C ASN A 60 1.15 -17.08 5.91
N CYS A 61 1.13 -16.34 7.03
CA CYS A 61 0.25 -16.62 8.15
C CYS A 61 0.47 -18.01 8.80
N GLU A 62 1.67 -18.58 8.73
CA GLU A 62 2.06 -19.77 9.51
C GLU A 62 2.13 -19.46 11.02
N PHE A 63 1.96 -20.44 11.89
CA PHE A 63 2.12 -20.22 13.34
C PHE A 63 3.57 -19.96 13.71
N PHE A 64 3.80 -19.04 14.67
CA PHE A 64 5.11 -18.90 15.30
C PHE A 64 5.58 -20.23 15.92
N PRO A 65 6.90 -20.50 15.94
CA PRO A 65 7.42 -21.67 16.62
C PRO A 65 7.08 -21.61 18.12
N CYS A 66 6.79 -22.77 18.71
CA CYS A 66 6.62 -22.85 20.14
C CYS A 66 7.91 -22.43 20.85
N PRO A 67 7.83 -21.71 21.98
CA PRO A 67 9.00 -21.43 22.78
C PRO A 67 9.68 -22.76 23.13
N GLU A 68 11.00 -22.82 23.00
CA GLU A 68 11.74 -23.92 23.60
C GLU A 68 11.49 -23.84 25.09
N ALA A 69 10.76 -24.83 25.63
CA ALA A 69 10.53 -24.95 27.04
C ALA A 69 11.89 -24.81 27.72
N ARG A 70 12.13 -23.67 28.40
CA ARG A 70 13.21 -23.63 29.38
C ARG A 70 12.71 -24.47 30.52
N ASP A 71 12.99 -25.77 30.43
CA ASP A 71 12.81 -26.76 31.48
C ASP A 71 13.23 -26.11 32.81
N ARG A 72 12.25 -25.90 33.69
CA ARG A 72 12.46 -25.40 35.05
C ARG A 72 12.02 -26.44 36.04
#